data_AF-A0A849AYR2-F1
#
_entry.id   AF-A0A849AYR2-F1
#
_cell.length_a   1.000
_cell.length_b   1.000
_cell.length_c   1.000
_cell.angle_alpha   90.00
_cell.angle_beta   90.00
_cell.angle_gamma   90.00
#
_symmetry.space_group_name_H-M   'P 1'
#
loop_
_entity.id
_entity.type
_entity.pdbx_description
1 polymer ?
#
loop_
_entity_poly.entity_id
_entity_poly.type
_entity_poly.pdbx_seq_one_letter_code
_entity_poly.pdbx_strand_id
1 'polypeptide(L)'
;MPEWLEFRLNKIDCAFREFPKLKYRSLFYLVLVILAAFFYMPILKFAHGFNYFGNYPLQNFIAENASWLVWGRFVVPLTLVLFFYWDISDRHDEKYLKKYRQLPKWIN
;
A
#
# COMPACT_ATOMS: atom_id res chain seq x y z
N MET A 1 26.52 5.81 -0.83
CA MET A 1 25.30 4.99 -0.65
C MET A 1 25.74 3.53 -0.70
N PRO A 2 25.15 2.57 0.02
CA PRO A 2 25.59 1.18 -0.06
C PRO A 2 25.44 0.66 -1.50
N GLU A 3 26.46 0.00 -2.07
CA GLU A 3 26.46 -0.48 -3.46
C GLU A 3 25.26 -1.39 -3.77
N TRP A 4 24.83 -2.20 -2.80
CA TRP A 4 23.65 -3.05 -2.92
C TRP A 4 22.35 -2.24 -3.13
N LEU A 5 22.26 -1.05 -2.51
CA LEU A 5 21.11 -0.17 -2.61
C LEU A 5 21.04 0.50 -3.98
N GLU A 6 22.18 0.93 -4.51
CA GLU A 6 22.30 1.48 -5.87
C GLU A 6 21.93 0.45 -6.94
N PHE A 7 22.40 -0.80 -6.80
CA PHE A 7 22.04 -1.87 -7.73
C PHE A 7 20.53 -2.13 -7.76
N ARG A 8 19.90 -2.17 -6.58
CA ARG A 8 18.45 -2.41 -6.45
C ARG A 8 17.64 -1.24 -7.03
N LEU A 9 18.05 -0.01 -6.76
CA LEU A 9 17.43 1.20 -7.31
C LEU A 9 17.54 1.26 -8.83
N ASN A 10 18.71 0.94 -9.40
CA ASN A 10 18.90 0.87 -10.85
C ASN A 10 18.01 -0.19 -11.49
N LYS A 11 17.85 -1.36 -10.87
CA LYS A 11 16.94 -2.40 -11.38
C LYS A 11 15.49 -1.91 -11.42
N ILE A 12 15.05 -1.19 -10.39
CA ILE A 12 13.72 -0.60 -10.32
C ILE A 12 13.54 0.49 -11.39
N ASP A 13 14.54 1.37 -11.57
CA ASP A 13 14.47 2.43 -12.58
C ASP A 13 14.42 1.84 -14.00
N CYS A 14 15.19 0.79 -14.29
CA CYS A 14 15.10 0.06 -15.55
C CYS A 14 13.70 -0.53 -15.78
N ALA A 15 13.10 -1.19 -14.79
CA ALA A 15 11.75 -1.74 -14.89
C ALA A 15 10.69 -0.65 -15.10
N PHE A 16 10.87 0.52 -14.49
CA PHE A 16 9.97 1.66 -14.65
C PHE A 16 10.15 2.41 -15.96
N ARG A 17 11.38 2.51 -16.49
CA ARG A 17 11.62 3.01 -17.86
C ARG A 17 10.97 2.10 -18.89
N GLU A 18 11.06 0.80 -18.66
CA GLU A 18 10.48 -0.19 -19.55
C GLU A 18 8.95 -0.21 -19.52
N PHE A 19 8.36 -0.06 -18.34
CA PHE A 19 6.91 -0.04 -18.15
C PHE A 19 6.45 1.21 -17.37
N PRO A 20 6.32 2.38 -18.03
CA PRO A 20 6.01 3.64 -17.35
C PRO A 20 4.67 3.61 -16.61
N LYS A 21 3.69 2.82 -17.09
CA LYS A 21 2.42 2.61 -16.39
C LYS A 21 2.57 1.99 -15.00
N LEU A 22 3.60 1.18 -14.75
CA LEU A 22 3.90 0.63 -13.41
C LEU A 22 4.42 1.71 -12.47
N LYS A 23 5.21 2.67 -12.98
CA LYS A 23 5.72 3.82 -12.21
C LYS A 23 4.60 4.72 -11.68
N TYR A 24 3.63 5.07 -12.52
CA TYR A 24 2.49 5.89 -12.06
C TYR A 24 1.63 5.18 -11.02
N ARG A 25 1.48 3.86 -11.15
CA ARG A 25 0.72 3.04 -10.21
C ARG A 25 1.46 2.87 -8.87
N SER A 26 2.78 2.68 -8.90
CA SER A 26 3.58 2.64 -7.67
C SER A 26 3.58 3.98 -6.93
N LEU A 27 3.64 5.11 -7.66
CA LEU A 27 3.45 6.44 -7.07
C LEU A 27 2.06 6.62 -6.46
N PHE A 28 1.01 6.21 -7.16
CA PHE A 28 -0.35 6.25 -6.63
C PHE A 28 -0.50 5.43 -5.35
N TYR A 29 0.07 4.22 -5.32
CA TYR A 29 0.10 3.38 -4.13
C TYR A 29 0.89 3.97 -2.97
N LEU A 30 2.03 4.60 -3.25
CA LEU A 30 2.80 5.33 -2.23
C LEU A 30 1.96 6.47 -1.63
N VAL A 31 1.25 7.24 -2.45
CA VAL A 31 0.33 8.29 -1.98
C VAL A 31 -0.77 7.68 -1.12
N LEU A 32 -1.38 6.55 -1.50
CA LEU A 32 -2.40 5.88 -0.70
C LEU A 32 -1.87 5.42 0.68
N VAL A 33 -0.65 4.89 0.75
CA VAL A 33 -0.04 4.49 2.03
C VAL A 33 0.16 5.71 2.94
N ILE A 34 0.65 6.81 2.39
CA ILE A 34 0.83 8.07 3.12
C ILE A 34 -0.53 8.56 3.62
N LEU A 35 -1.53 8.64 2.74
CA LEU A 35 -2.89 9.05 3.11
C LEU A 35 -3.46 8.14 4.19
N ALA A 36 -3.30 6.82 4.09
CA ALA A 36 -3.74 5.89 5.13
C ALA A 36 -3.09 6.20 6.49
N ALA A 37 -1.78 6.43 6.53
CA ALA A 37 -1.07 6.74 7.77
C ALA A 37 -1.50 8.07 8.41
N PHE A 38 -1.78 9.09 7.59
CA PHE A 38 -2.21 10.42 8.05
C PHE A 38 -3.69 10.47 8.43
N PHE A 39 -4.56 9.86 7.63
CA PHE A 39 -6.01 9.94 7.81
C PHE A 39 -6.58 8.86 8.71
N TYR A 40 -5.80 7.85 9.13
CA TYR A 40 -6.28 6.79 10.02
C TYR A 40 -6.96 7.32 11.29
N MET A 41 -6.26 8.18 12.06
CA MET A 41 -6.81 8.75 13.29
C MET A 41 -7.99 9.70 13.06
N PRO A 42 -7.93 10.63 12.09
CA PRO A 42 -9.10 11.42 11.70
C PRO A 42 -10.33 10.58 11.35
N ILE A 43 -10.16 9.51 10.57
CA ILE A 43 -11.25 8.60 10.19
C ILE A 43 -11.80 7.89 11.42
N LEU A 44 -10.94 7.40 12.32
CA LEU A 44 -11.38 6.75 13.55
C LEU A 44 -12.19 7.69 14.45
N LYS A 45 -11.77 8.96 14.56
CA LYS A 45 -12.50 9.99 15.30
C LYS A 45 -13.85 10.32 14.65
N PHE A 46 -13.88 10.41 13.32
CA PHE A 46 -15.12 10.59 12.57
C PHE A 46 -16.08 9.42 12.77
N ALA A 47 -15.58 8.18 12.72
CA ALA A 47 -16.36 6.96 12.95
C ALA A 47 -16.93 6.90 14.38
N HIS A 48 -16.15 7.31 15.39
CA HIS A 48 -16.63 7.40 16.76
C HIS A 48 -17.77 8.42 16.93
N GLY A 49 -17.68 9.57 16.25
CA GLY A 49 -18.72 10.61 16.28
C GLY A 49 -19.89 10.36 15.32
N PHE A 50 -19.87 9.26 14.56
CA PHE A 50 -20.87 8.96 13.56
C PHE A 50 -22.21 8.62 14.23
N ASN A 51 -23.16 9.54 14.09
CA ASN A 51 -24.52 9.37 14.58
C ASN A 51 -25.42 8.93 13.42
N TYR A 52 -26.07 7.80 13.59
CA TYR A 52 -27.07 7.28 12.66
C TYR A 52 -28.42 7.18 13.39
N PHE A 53 -29.37 8.06 13.04
CA PHE A 53 -30.71 8.11 13.62
C PHE A 53 -30.74 8.15 15.16
N GLY A 54 -29.87 8.96 15.77
CA GLY A 54 -29.78 9.11 17.23
C GLY A 54 -28.93 8.04 17.92
N ASN A 55 -28.47 7.02 17.19
CA ASN A 55 -27.59 5.97 17.70
C ASN A 55 -26.15 6.20 17.28
N TYR A 56 -25.22 5.82 18.15
CA TYR A 56 -23.78 5.86 17.91
C TYR A 56 -23.23 4.44 17.79
N PRO A 57 -23.50 3.73 16.67
CA PRO A 57 -23.27 2.29 16.57
C PRO A 57 -21.80 1.88 16.74
N LEU A 58 -20.87 2.76 16.37
CA LEU A 58 -19.43 2.48 16.43
C LEU A 58 -18.76 3.03 17.69
N GLN A 59 -19.45 3.87 18.46
CA GLN A 59 -18.86 4.57 19.61
C GLN A 59 -18.40 3.60 20.69
N ASN A 60 -19.28 2.69 21.12
CA ASN A 60 -18.96 1.73 22.18
C ASN A 60 -17.82 0.79 21.74
N PHE A 61 -17.89 0.29 20.50
CA PHE A 61 -16.86 -0.58 19.94
C PHE A 61 -15.49 0.11 19.89
N ILE A 62 -15.43 1.38 19.47
CA ILE A 62 -14.19 2.14 19.39
C ILE A 62 -13.67 2.48 20.80
N ALA A 63 -14.55 2.83 21.74
CA ALA A 63 -14.17 3.15 23.11
C ALA A 63 -13.58 1.94 23.85
N GLU A 64 -14.20 0.76 23.70
CA GLU A 64 -13.74 -0.49 24.33
C GLU A 64 -12.40 -0.98 23.75
N ASN A 65 -12.14 -0.73 22.46
CA ASN A 65 -10.97 -1.25 21.74
C ASN A 65 -9.95 -0.15 21.40
N ALA A 66 -10.03 1.02 22.02
CA ALA A 66 -9.24 2.20 21.65
C ALA A 66 -7.72 1.92 21.66
N SER A 67 -7.23 1.19 22.67
CA SER A 67 -5.81 0.82 22.80
C SER A 67 -5.32 -0.04 21.63
N TRP A 68 -6.17 -0.94 21.13
CA TRP A 68 -5.85 -1.81 20.00
C TRP A 68 -5.96 -1.06 18.66
N LEU A 69 -6.98 -0.22 18.51
CA LEU A 69 -7.20 0.59 17.31
C LEU A 69 -6.07 1.60 17.06
N VAL A 70 -5.40 2.13 18.09
CA VAL A 70 -4.22 3.00 17.91
C VAL A 70 -3.13 2.30 17.08
N TRP A 71 -2.91 0.99 17.27
CA TRP A 71 -1.94 0.22 16.49
C TRP A 71 -2.31 0.11 15.01
N GLY A 72 -3.59 0.25 14.68
CA GLY A 72 -4.05 0.29 13.29
C GLY A 72 -3.39 1.40 12.47
N ARG A 73 -2.90 2.48 13.09
CA ARG A 73 -2.12 3.53 12.41
C ARG A 73 -0.83 2.98 11.77
N PHE A 74 -0.25 1.92 12.33
CA PHE A 74 0.95 1.29 11.79
C PHE A 74 0.63 0.04 10.99
N VAL A 75 -0.32 -0.77 11.47
CA VAL A 75 -0.71 -2.02 10.83
C VAL A 75 -1.34 -1.77 9.47
N VAL A 76 -2.25 -0.79 9.33
CA VAL A 76 -2.95 -0.52 8.06
C VAL A 76 -1.99 -0.06 6.95
N PRO A 77 -1.07 0.91 7.15
CA PRO A 77 -0.09 1.24 6.13
C PRO A 77 0.82 0.07 5.77
N LEU A 78 1.22 -0.74 6.76
CA LEU A 78 2.09 -1.90 6.52
C LEU A 78 1.42 -2.96 5.65
N THR A 79 0.15 -3.30 5.94
CA THR A 79 -0.60 -4.26 5.11
C THR A 79 -0.83 -3.73 3.70
N LEU A 80 -1.09 -2.42 3.55
CA LEU A 80 -1.20 -1.78 2.22
C LEU A 80 0.11 -1.88 1.44
N VAL A 81 1.27 -1.63 2.07
CA VAL A 81 2.58 -1.75 1.40
C VAL A 81 2.79 -3.17 0.88
N LEU A 82 2.51 -4.19 1.70
CA LEU A 82 2.65 -5.59 1.29
C LEU A 82 1.71 -5.94 0.14
N PHE A 83 0.44 -5.52 0.22
CA PHE A 83 -0.54 -5.76 -0.82
C PHE A 83 -0.16 -5.07 -2.15
N PHE A 84 0.27 -3.80 -2.08
CA PHE A 84 0.71 -3.05 -3.24
C PHE A 84 2.00 -3.60 -3.86
N TYR A 85 2.90 -4.12 -3.04
CA TYR A 85 4.08 -4.81 -3.53
C TYR A 85 3.71 -6.04 -4.36
N TRP A 86 2.78 -6.87 -3.88
CA TRP A 86 2.29 -8.03 -4.63
C TRP A 86 1.56 -7.62 -5.92
N ASP A 87 0.63 -6.66 -5.89
CA ASP A 87 -0.05 -6.20 -7.12
C ASP A 87 0.94 -5.65 -8.16
N ILE A 88 1.95 -4.87 -7.74
CA ILE A 88 2.98 -4.36 -8.66
C ILE A 88 3.80 -5.51 -9.26
N SER A 89 4.16 -6.51 -8.46
CA SER A 89 4.93 -7.66 -8.91
C SER A 89 4.16 -8.46 -9.96
N ASP A 90 2.92 -8.86 -9.65
CA ASP A 90 2.08 -9.63 -10.57
C ASP A 90 1.86 -8.88 -11.89
N ARG A 91 1.63 -7.57 -11.82
CA ARG A 91 1.45 -6.71 -13.00
C ARG A 91 2.72 -6.54 -13.82
N HIS A 92 3.87 -6.52 -13.16
CA HIS A 92 5.17 -6.53 -13.83
C HIS A 92 5.34 -7.84 -14.60
N ASP A 93 5.06 -8.96 -13.95
CA ASP A 93 5.24 -10.29 -14.54
C ASP A 93 4.26 -10.53 -15.70
N GLU A 94 3.00 -10.09 -15.58
CA GLU A 94 2.03 -10.08 -16.69
C GLU A 94 2.53 -9.27 -17.90
N LYS A 95 3.07 -8.07 -17.68
CA LYS A 95 3.57 -7.22 -18.76
C LYS A 95 4.83 -7.77 -19.39
N TYR A 96 5.71 -8.33 -18.56
CA TYR A 96 6.93 -8.98 -19.01
C TYR A 96 6.60 -10.20 -19.86
N LEU A 97 5.67 -11.05 -19.40
CA LEU A 97 5.16 -12.20 -20.15
C LEU A 97 4.50 -11.78 -21.47
N LYS A 98 3.69 -10.72 -21.48
CA LYS A 98 3.07 -10.20 -22.72
C LYS A 98 4.09 -9.70 -23.73
N LYS A 99 5.16 -9.03 -23.27
CA LYS A 99 6.19 -8.45 -24.14
C LYS A 99 7.20 -9.49 -24.63
N TYR A 100 7.63 -10.40 -23.74
CA TYR A 100 8.73 -11.31 -24.00
C TYR A 100 8.31 -12.79 -24.14
N ARG A 101 7.04 -13.12 -23.93
CA ARG A 101 6.49 -14.51 -23.91
C ARG A 101 7.22 -15.47 -22.97
N GLN A 102 7.96 -14.93 -22.00
CA GLN A 102 8.69 -15.68 -20.98
C GLN A 102 8.52 -14.98 -19.64
N LEU A 103 8.51 -15.75 -18.55
CA LEU A 103 8.57 -15.21 -17.20
C LEU A 103 9.99 -14.69 -16.92
N PRO A 104 10.14 -13.62 -16.11
CA PRO A 104 11.46 -13.15 -15.76
C PRO A 104 12.25 -14.19 -14.96
N LYS A 105 13.56 -14.28 -15.22
CA LYS A 105 14.46 -15.36 -14.71
C LYS A 105 14.55 -15.50 -13.19
N TRP A 106 14.01 -14.56 -12.40
CA TRP A 106 13.99 -14.64 -10.94
C TRP A 106 12.76 -15.35 -10.37
N ILE A 107 11.83 -15.79 -11.23
CA ILE A 107 10.66 -16.62 -10.86
C ILE A 107 10.96 -18.12 -10.99
N ASN A 108 11.99 -18.50 -11.75
CA ASN A 108 12.46 -19.89 -11.88
C ASN A 108 13.46 -20.27 -10.79
#